data_AF-A0A7K6GII6-F1
#
_entry.id   AF-A0A7K6GII6-F1
#
_cell.length_a   1.000
_cell.length_b   1.000
_cell.length_c   1.000
_cell.angle_alpha   90.00
_cell.angle_beta   90.00
_cell.angle_gamma   90.00
#
_symmetry.space_group_name_H-M   'P 1'
#
loop_
_entity.id
_entity.type
_entity.pdbx_description
1 polymer ?
#
loop_
_entity_poly.entity_id
_entity_poly.type
_entity_poly.pdbx_seq_one_letter_code
_entity_poly.pdbx_strand_id
1 'polypeptide(L)' 'IYPYETLIVTNRVRVKLPKDVDRTRLERHLSPEEFQEVFKMSIEEFDRLALWKRNDLKKKALLF' A
#
# COMPACT_ATOMS: atom_id res chain seq x y z
N ILE A 1 -1.56 -5.88 -10.87
CA ILE A 1 -1.03 -6.33 -9.56
C ILE A 1 0.48 -6.20 -9.66
N TYR A 2 1.12 -5.48 -8.73
CA TYR A 2 2.57 -5.22 -8.72
C TYR A 2 3.20 -5.73 -7.42
N PRO A 3 4.46 -6.21 -7.43
CA PRO A 3 5.15 -6.61 -6.20
C PRO A 3 5.29 -5.45 -5.22
N TYR A 4 5.10 -5.70 -3.93
CA TYR A 4 5.28 -4.78 -2.80
C TYR A 4 6.64 -4.09 -2.86
N GLU A 5 7.70 -4.82 -3.22
CA GLU A 5 9.05 -4.27 -3.39
C GLU A 5 9.15 -3.18 -4.46
N THR A 6 8.22 -3.14 -5.42
CA THR A 6 8.13 -2.07 -6.43
C THR A 6 7.23 -0.90 -6.02
N LEU A 7 6.40 -1.10 -4.99
CA LEU A 7 5.42 -0.13 -4.47
C LEU A 7 5.92 0.59 -3.21
N ILE A 8 6.96 0.07 -2.53
CA ILE A 8 7.56 0.70 -1.36
C ILE A 8 8.16 2.07 -1.72
N VAL A 9 7.65 3.14 -1.10
CA VAL A 9 8.12 4.51 -1.31
C VAL A 9 9.20 4.82 -0.28
N THR A 10 10.32 4.09 -0.34
CA THR A 10 11.48 4.45 0.49
C THR A 10 12.16 5.67 -0.13
N ASN A 11 12.29 6.77 0.63
CA ASN A 11 12.86 8.05 0.17
C ASN A 11 14.21 7.96 -0.57
N ARG A 12 14.95 6.84 -0.44
CA ARG A 12 16.24 6.61 -1.10
C ARG A 12 16.13 6.17 -2.56
N VAL A 13 15.02 5.56 -2.93
CA VAL A 13 14.76 5.17 -4.30
C VAL A 13 13.36 5.63 -4.59
N ARG A 14 13.23 6.80 -5.24
CA ARG A 14 12.08 7.06 -6.13
C ARG A 14 12.12 5.98 -7.22
N VAL A 15 11.88 4.72 -6.84
CA VAL A 15 11.67 3.63 -7.79
C VAL A 15 10.57 4.14 -8.66
N LYS A 16 10.81 4.04 -9.97
CA LYS A 16 9.91 4.48 -11.02
C LYS A 16 8.58 3.74 -10.85
N LEU A 17 7.72 4.26 -9.96
CA LEU A 17 6.34 3.81 -9.81
C LEU A 17 5.76 3.82 -11.22
N PRO A 18 5.25 2.68 -11.72
CA PRO A 18 4.63 2.62 -13.03
C PRO A 18 3.61 3.74 -13.16
N LYS A 19 3.51 4.37 -14.33
CA LYS A 19 2.65 5.55 -14.53
C LYS A 19 1.18 5.30 -14.15
N ASP A 20 0.76 4.03 -14.18
CA ASP A 20 -0.59 3.56 -13.88
C ASP A 20 -0.84 3.26 -12.39
N VAL A 21 0.19 3.42 -11.54
CA VAL A 21 0.08 3.22 -10.09
C VAL A 21 -0.33 4.52 -9.43
N ASP A 22 -1.53 4.53 -8.85
CA ASP A 22 -2.03 5.66 -8.09
C ASP A 22 -1.29 5.74 -6.74
N ARG A 23 -0.43 6.76 -6.62
CA ARG A 23 0.34 7.06 -5.41
C ARG A 23 -0.53 7.32 -4.17
N THR A 24 -1.77 7.75 -4.37
CA THR A 24 -2.70 7.99 -3.27
C THR A 24 -3.42 6.72 -2.81
N ARG A 25 -3.32 5.65 -3.60
CA ARG A 25 -4.04 4.38 -3.44
C ARG A 25 -3.15 3.15 -3.67
N LEU A 26 -1.89 3.19 -3.23
CA LEU A 26 -0.94 2.06 -3.37
C LEU A 26 -1.49 0.74 -2.84
N GLU A 27 -2.34 0.79 -1.81
CA GLU A 27 -2.99 -0.36 -1.21
C GLU A 27 -3.86 -1.17 -2.18
N ARG A 28 -4.38 -0.55 -3.25
CA ARG A 28 -5.18 -1.23 -4.28
C ARG A 28 -4.34 -1.89 -5.37
N HIS A 29 -3.04 -1.59 -5.41
CA HIS A 29 -2.12 -2.15 -6.39
C HIS A 29 -1.34 -3.36 -5.84
N LEU A 30 -1.38 -3.57 -4.52
CA LEU A 30 -0.81 -4.74 -3.86
C LEU A 30 -1.53 -6.02 -4.26
N SER A 31 -0.78 -7.11 -4.32
CA SER A 31 -1.38 -8.45 -4.35
C SER A 31 -2.16 -8.71 -3.04
N PRO A 32 -3.23 -9.52 -3.07
CA PRO A 32 -3.97 -9.89 -1.85
C PRO A 32 -3.07 -10.49 -0.77
N GLU A 33 -2.07 -11.27 -1.18
CA GLU A 33 -1.09 -11.91 -0.29
C GLU A 33 -0.22 -10.86 0.42
N GLU A 34 0.36 -9.92 -0.33
CA GLU A 34 1.18 -8.86 0.26
C GLU A 34 0.35 -7.89 1.10
N PHE A 35 -0.88 -7.60 0.67
CA PHE A 35 -1.81 -6.81 1.46
C PHE A 35 -2.04 -7.47 2.83
N GLN A 36 -2.27 -8.78 2.85
CA GLN A 36 -2.47 -9.53 4.08
C GLN A 36 -1.18 -9.65 4.90
N GLU A 37 0.00 -9.73 4.29
CA GLU A 37 1.27 -9.72 5.03
C GLU A 37 1.57 -8.38 5.71
N VAL A 38 1.31 -7.27 5.01
CA VAL A 38 1.61 -5.90 5.45
C VAL A 38 0.57 -5.38 6.43
N PHE A 39 -0.71 -5.49 6.08
CA PHE A 39 -1.81 -4.96 6.87
C PHE A 39 -2.38 -5.98 7.86
N LYS A 40 -1.99 -7.26 7.76
CA LYS A 40 -2.49 -8.36 8.60
C LYS A 40 -4.02 -8.49 8.59
N MET A 41 -4.66 -8.01 7.53
CA MET A 41 -6.11 -8.02 7.32
C MET A 41 -6.42 -8.05 5.84
N SER A 42 -7.66 -8.33 5.48
CA SER A 42 -8.17 -8.27 4.10
C SER A 42 -8.43 -6.84 3.63
N ILE A 43 -8.48 -6.64 2.31
CA ILE A 43 -8.82 -5.33 1.70
C ILE A 43 -10.21 -4.87 2.16
N GLU A 44 -11.15 -5.80 2.32
CA GLU A 44 -12.51 -5.53 2.78
C GLU A 44 -12.54 -5.03 4.23
N GLU A 45 -11.75 -5.64 5.11
CA GLU A 45 -11.59 -5.16 6.49
C GLU A 45 -10.93 -3.79 6.53
N PHE A 46 -9.94 -3.57 5.66
CA PHE A 46 -9.26 -2.28 5.56
C PHE A 46 -10.18 -1.16 5.07
N ASP A 47 -11.05 -1.42 4.09
CA ASP A 47 -11.97 -0.39 3.59
C ASP A 47 -13.05 -0.02 4.63
N ARG A 48 -13.35 -0.93 5.56
CA ARG A 48 -14.21 -0.67 6.73
C ARG A 48 -13.51 0.17 7.81
N LEU A 49 -12.19 0.32 7.77
CA LEU A 49 -11.47 1.16 8.74
C LEU A 49 -11.69 2.66 8.46
N ALA A 50 -11.73 3.42 9.55
CA ALA A 50 -11.76 4.88 9.50
C ALA A 50 -10.55 5.42 8.71
N LEU A 51 -10.74 6.53 7.98
CA LEU A 51 -9.73 7.11 7.10
C LEU A 51 -8.39 7.37 7.82
N TRP A 52 -8.43 7.84 9.06
CA TRP A 52 -7.24 8.08 9.88
C TRP A 52 -6.44 6.78 10.13
N LYS A 53 -7.13 5.66 10.36
CA LYS A 53 -6.51 4.37 10.65
C LYS A 53 -5.94 3.74 9.37
N ARG A 54 -6.63 3.92 8.23
CA ARG A 54 -6.07 3.59 6.91
C ARG A 54 -4.79 4.36 6.64
N ASN A 55 -4.77 5.67 6.89
CA ASN A 55 -3.59 6.50 6.69
C ASN A 55 -2.44 6.15 7.64
N ASP A 56 -2.71 5.82 8.91
CA ASP A 56 -1.70 5.37 9.86
C ASP A 56 -1.03 4.06 9.42
N LEU A 57 -1.83 3.09 8.97
CA LEU A 57 -1.33 1.82 8.45
C LEU A 57 -0.54 1.99 7.15
N LYS A 58 -1.01 2.85 6.22
CA LYS A 58 -0.24 3.19 5.00
C LYS A 58 1.12 3.80 5.32
N LYS A 59 1.19 4.70 6.32
CA LYS A 59 2.45 5.28 6.79
C LYS A 59 3.39 4.22 7.38
N LYS A 60 2.86 3.30 8.20
CA LYS A 60 3.63 2.17 8.77
C LYS A 60 4.17 1.23 7.69
N ALA A 61 3.41 1.05 6.61
CA ALA A 61 3.80 0.24 5.46
C ALA A 61 4.77 0.95 4.49
N LEU A 62 5.17 2.21 4.77
CA LEU A 62 5.97 3.04 3.85
C LEU A 62 5.29 3.22 2.46
N LEU A 63 3.95 3.23 2.47
CA LEU A 63 3.06 3.41 1.31
C LEU A 63 2.34 4.78 1.36
N PHE A 64 2.97 5.79 1.97
CA PHE A 64 2.41 7.15 2.10
C PHE A 64 3.21 8.16 1.28
#